data_AF-A0A935PRJ6-F1
#
_entry.id   AF-A0A935PRJ6-F1
#
_cell.length_a   1.000
_cell.length_b   1.000
_cell.length_c   1.000
_cell.angle_alpha   90.00
_cell.angle_beta   90.00
_cell.angle_gamma   90.00
#
_symmetry.space_group_name_H-M   'P 1'
#
loop_
_entity.id
_entity.type
_entity.pdbx_description
1 polymer ?
#
loop_
_entity_poly.entity_id
_entity_poly.type
_entity_poly.pdbx_seq_one_letter_code
_entity_poly.pdbx_strand_id
1 'polypeptide(L)'
;MLARSNATVLSIAAALTERGVPCSTSQPGLCGKAEVVLALACLRRLVDEYDTLATAEIVSLADCAEPEAWITERLAWLEKGLPPHEWKVVAQEGFAVHPILATLAALRGQVSVLSPREAVEAVIAQCGLATRVLQWQQDEGHARLRLANLDRLLELASEYEGEMRTGHGPATLSGFVLWLGELGEYEQDELPEPSIDAVRVMTHHAAKGLEADRRCLGLAMTSANGSGPFRPNRPGRSTWPTRSRAGSSTTGRGRLCPQKGGGGGPHRGLLKGLASRKAAEDEDRRLSM
;
A
#
# COMPACT_ATOMS: atom_id res chain seq x y z
N MET A 1 13.86 13.70 8.85
CA MET A 1 15.21 13.09 8.99
C MET A 1 15.55 12.35 7.70
N LEU A 2 16.80 12.40 7.28
CA LEU A 2 17.27 11.73 6.06
C LEU A 2 18.21 10.58 6.42
N ALA A 3 17.91 9.40 5.87
CA ALA A 3 18.73 8.21 6.03
C ALA A 3 19.36 7.79 4.70
N ARG A 4 20.43 7.00 4.76
CA ARG A 4 21.14 6.51 3.57
C ARG A 4 20.46 5.30 2.91
N SER A 5 19.70 4.51 3.67
CA SER A 5 19.03 3.29 3.20
C SER A 5 17.70 3.05 3.92
N ASN A 6 16.81 2.25 3.32
CA ASN A 6 15.51 1.87 3.90
C ASN A 6 15.66 1.14 5.24
N ALA A 7 16.67 0.26 5.38
CA ALA A 7 16.98 -0.38 6.66
C ALA A 7 17.31 0.63 7.77
N THR A 8 17.91 1.78 7.41
CA THR A 8 18.21 2.86 8.36
C THR A 8 16.98 3.72 8.65
N VAL A 9 16.05 3.85 7.70
CA VAL A 9 14.75 4.50 7.92
C VAL A 9 13.96 3.72 8.97
N LEU A 10 13.93 2.39 8.87
CA LEU A 10 13.25 1.49 9.81
C LEU A 10 13.83 1.57 11.23
N SER A 11 15.16 1.54 11.37
CA SER A 11 15.79 1.63 12.69
C SER A 11 15.56 2.98 13.36
N ILE A 12 15.56 4.07 12.58
CA ILE A 12 15.25 5.41 13.08
C ILE A 12 13.78 5.52 13.47
N ALA A 13 12.86 4.98 12.67
CA ALA A 13 11.43 4.97 12.97
C ALA A 13 11.11 4.17 14.24
N ALA A 14 11.74 3.00 14.41
CA ALA A 14 11.63 2.20 15.62
C ALA A 14 12.13 2.96 16.86
N ALA A 15 13.32 3.58 16.77
CA ALA A 15 13.89 4.36 17.87
C ALA A 15 13.08 5.62 18.23
N LEU A 16 12.39 6.24 17.27
CA LEU A 16 11.49 7.37 17.51
C LEU A 16 10.20 6.92 18.17
N THR A 17 9.62 5.82 17.71
CA THR A 17 8.44 5.18 18.29
C THR A 17 8.69 4.78 19.75
N GLU A 18 9.83 4.16 20.07
CA GLU A 18 10.23 3.81 21.45
C GLU A 18 10.33 5.03 22.38
N ARG A 19 10.57 6.22 21.81
CA ARG A 19 10.71 7.48 22.56
C ARG A 19 9.44 8.33 22.53
N GLY A 20 8.33 7.78 22.05
CA GLY A 20 7.04 8.47 21.99
C GLY A 20 6.98 9.61 20.98
N VAL A 21 7.87 9.64 19.99
CA VAL A 21 7.84 10.63 18.90
C VAL A 21 7.13 10.00 17.70
N PRO A 22 5.97 10.55 17.28
CA PRO A 22 5.30 10.08 16.07
C PRO A 22 6.24 10.23 14.87
N CYS A 23 6.42 9.19 14.06
CA CYS A 23 7.26 9.23 12.87
C CYS A 23 6.49 8.70 11.65
N SER A 24 6.64 9.39 10.52
CA SER A 24 6.07 9.00 9.24
C SER A 24 7.18 8.44 8.36
N THR A 25 7.02 7.19 7.94
CA THR A 25 7.89 6.55 6.95
C THR A 25 6.99 5.91 5.91
N SER A 26 7.21 6.23 4.64
CA SER A 26 6.60 5.43 3.57
C SER A 26 7.25 4.05 3.62
N GLN A 27 6.48 3.06 4.05
CA GLN A 27 6.91 1.67 4.18
C GLN A 27 6.04 0.83 3.26
N PRO A 28 6.64 -0.16 2.57
CA PRO A 28 5.88 -1.14 1.82
C PRO A 28 5.06 -2.06 2.73
N GLY A 29 4.17 -2.86 2.13
CA GLY A 29 3.38 -3.87 2.82
C GLY A 29 1.92 -3.47 3.08
N LEU A 30 1.37 -2.53 2.32
CA LEU A 30 -0.07 -2.27 2.30
C LEU A 30 -0.87 -3.52 1.92
N CYS A 31 -0.47 -4.24 0.87
CA CYS A 31 -1.16 -5.44 0.38
C CYS A 31 -1.18 -6.58 1.40
N GLY A 32 -0.25 -6.57 2.37
CA GLY A 32 -0.20 -7.54 3.48
C GLY A 32 -1.07 -7.18 4.68
N LYS A 33 -1.71 -6.01 4.73
CA LYS A 33 -2.61 -5.62 5.84
C LYS A 33 -3.94 -6.36 5.73
N ALA A 34 -4.45 -6.88 6.85
CA ALA A 34 -5.64 -7.75 6.86
C ALA A 34 -6.87 -7.12 6.18
N GLU A 35 -7.11 -5.82 6.38
CA GLU A 35 -8.18 -5.07 5.73
C GLU A 35 -8.01 -4.99 4.20
N VAL A 36 -6.77 -4.87 3.73
CA VAL A 36 -6.44 -4.84 2.31
C VAL A 36 -6.52 -6.26 1.74
N VAL A 37 -6.05 -7.29 2.45
CA VAL A 37 -6.23 -8.70 2.06
C VAL A 37 -7.71 -9.04 1.89
N LEU A 38 -8.58 -8.62 2.82
CA LEU A 38 -10.03 -8.80 2.69
C LEU A 38 -10.59 -8.09 1.45
N ALA A 39 -10.18 -6.84 1.20
CA ALA A 39 -10.60 -6.09 0.01
C ALA A 39 -10.11 -6.76 -1.29
N LEU A 40 -8.85 -7.21 -1.33
CA LEU A 40 -8.25 -7.93 -2.46
C LEU A 40 -8.98 -9.25 -2.72
N ALA A 41 -9.32 -10.01 -1.68
CA ALA A 41 -10.12 -11.23 -1.81
C ALA A 41 -11.49 -10.91 -2.41
N CYS A 42 -12.16 -9.82 -1.99
CA CYS A 42 -13.41 -9.39 -2.60
C CYS A 42 -13.26 -9.03 -4.09
N LEU A 43 -12.20 -8.31 -4.46
CA LEU A 43 -11.93 -7.94 -5.86
C LEU A 43 -11.60 -9.16 -6.72
N ARG A 44 -10.75 -10.08 -6.22
CA ARG A 44 -10.43 -11.34 -6.88
C ARG A 44 -11.69 -12.18 -7.11
N ARG A 45 -12.55 -12.31 -6.09
CA ARG A 45 -13.81 -13.05 -6.17
C ARG A 45 -14.85 -12.39 -7.09
N LEU A 46 -14.78 -11.06 -7.24
CA LEU A 46 -15.60 -10.30 -8.18
C LEU A 46 -15.17 -10.54 -9.63
N VAL A 47 -13.85 -10.54 -9.87
CA VAL A 47 -13.23 -10.78 -11.19
C VAL A 47 -13.37 -12.23 -11.63
N ASP A 48 -13.04 -13.18 -10.75
CA ASP A 48 -13.08 -14.61 -11.02
C ASP A 48 -14.08 -15.29 -10.09
N GLU A 49 -15.11 -15.86 -10.69
CA GLU A 49 -16.13 -16.54 -9.91
C GLU A 49 -15.68 -17.88 -9.34
N TYR A 50 -14.58 -18.45 -9.85
CA TYR A 50 -14.03 -19.74 -9.47
C TYR A 50 -12.93 -19.63 -8.40
N ASP A 51 -12.57 -18.42 -7.97
CA ASP A 51 -11.58 -18.20 -6.90
C ASP A 51 -12.15 -18.61 -5.52
N THR A 52 -11.98 -19.91 -5.23
CA THR A 52 -12.37 -20.50 -3.94
C THR A 52 -11.46 -20.11 -2.79
N LEU A 53 -10.22 -19.69 -3.08
CA LEU A 53 -9.30 -19.19 -2.05
C LEU A 53 -9.78 -17.84 -1.54
N ALA A 54 -10.15 -16.93 -2.45
CA ALA A 54 -10.75 -15.65 -2.09
C ALA A 54 -12.05 -15.83 -1.28
N THR A 55 -12.83 -16.86 -1.58
CA THR A 55 -14.02 -17.22 -0.78
C THR A 55 -13.65 -17.56 0.66
N ALA A 56 -12.60 -18.37 0.86
CA ALA A 56 -12.12 -18.73 2.20
C ALA A 56 -11.52 -17.53 2.95
N GLU A 57 -10.76 -16.67 2.27
CA GLU A 57 -10.21 -15.43 2.85
C GLU A 57 -11.33 -14.50 3.32
N ILE A 58 -12.38 -14.31 2.51
CA ILE A 58 -13.55 -13.51 2.86
C ILE A 58 -14.22 -14.07 4.11
N VAL A 59 -14.56 -15.36 4.14
CA VAL A 59 -15.25 -15.97 5.29
C VAL A 59 -14.38 -15.92 6.55
N SER A 60 -13.08 -16.15 6.43
CA SER A 60 -12.13 -16.11 7.54
C SER A 60 -12.00 -14.72 8.16
N LEU A 61 -11.89 -13.67 7.33
CA LEU A 61 -11.63 -12.31 7.80
C LEU A 61 -12.91 -11.53 8.13
N ALA A 62 -14.00 -11.75 7.39
CA ALA A 62 -15.21 -10.91 7.47
C ALA A 62 -16.04 -11.14 8.73
N ASP A 63 -16.10 -12.38 9.25
CA ASP A 63 -17.07 -12.75 10.30
C ASP A 63 -16.41 -13.03 11.65
N CYS A 64 -15.07 -13.01 11.76
CA CYS A 64 -14.33 -13.39 12.97
C CYS A 64 -14.74 -14.77 13.52
N ALA A 65 -15.25 -15.66 12.66
CA ALA A 65 -15.66 -16.99 13.03
C ALA A 65 -14.43 -17.88 13.24
N GLU A 66 -14.52 -18.79 14.21
CA GLU A 66 -13.45 -19.77 14.44
C GLU A 66 -13.22 -20.62 13.18
N PRO A 67 -11.95 -20.89 12.82
CA PRO A 67 -11.62 -21.64 11.61
C PRO A 67 -12.35 -22.98 11.50
N GLU A 68 -12.45 -23.71 12.61
CA GLU A 68 -13.08 -25.02 12.67
C GLU A 68 -14.54 -24.97 12.21
N ALA A 69 -15.27 -23.91 12.57
CA ALA A 69 -16.69 -23.80 12.25
C ALA A 69 -16.92 -23.72 10.73
N TRP A 70 -16.22 -22.79 10.05
CA TRP A 70 -16.42 -22.62 8.62
C TRP A 70 -15.72 -23.70 7.79
N ILE A 71 -14.61 -24.27 8.28
CA ILE A 71 -13.92 -25.39 7.61
C ILE A 71 -14.81 -26.63 7.65
N THR A 72 -15.41 -26.98 8.79
CA THR A 72 -16.34 -28.11 8.88
C THR A 72 -17.54 -27.90 7.96
N GLU A 73 -18.11 -26.70 7.92
CA GLU A 73 -19.18 -26.39 6.97
C GLU A 73 -18.73 -26.54 5.51
N ARG A 74 -17.53 -26.06 5.17
CA ARG A 74 -16.95 -26.22 3.83
C ARG A 74 -16.77 -27.68 3.43
N LEU A 75 -16.27 -28.52 4.34
CA LEU A 75 -16.10 -29.94 4.08
C LEU A 75 -17.45 -30.63 3.84
N ALA A 76 -18.46 -30.33 4.66
CA ALA A 76 -19.82 -30.84 4.46
C ALA A 76 -20.43 -30.42 3.10
N TRP A 77 -20.13 -29.21 2.62
CA TRP A 77 -20.53 -28.78 1.27
C TRP A 77 -19.89 -29.64 0.17
N LEU A 78 -18.59 -29.90 0.28
CA LEU A 78 -17.85 -30.68 -0.71
C LEU A 78 -18.25 -32.16 -0.70
N GLU A 79 -18.54 -32.73 0.48
CA GLU A 79 -19.04 -34.11 0.62
C GLU A 79 -20.38 -34.33 -0.08
N LYS A 80 -21.22 -33.28 -0.18
CA LYS A 80 -22.47 -33.32 -0.96
C LYS A 80 -22.25 -33.28 -2.48
N GLY A 81 -21.01 -33.19 -2.96
CA GLY A 81 -20.68 -33.12 -4.38
C GLY A 81 -21.08 -31.79 -5.05
N LEU A 82 -21.30 -30.74 -4.25
CA LEU A 82 -21.70 -29.43 -4.75
C LEU A 82 -20.51 -28.66 -5.33
N PRO A 83 -20.74 -27.73 -6.28
CA PRO A 83 -19.65 -27.01 -6.93
C PRO A 83 -18.84 -26.21 -5.90
N PRO A 84 -17.49 -26.31 -5.90
CA PRO A 84 -16.68 -25.64 -4.90
C PRO A 84 -16.87 -24.12 -4.88
N HIS A 85 -17.05 -23.50 -6.04
CA HIS A 85 -17.19 -22.05 -6.17
C HIS A 85 -18.55 -21.50 -5.74
N GLU A 86 -19.58 -22.34 -5.59
CA GLU A 86 -20.92 -21.92 -5.18
C GLU A 86 -21.12 -21.87 -3.66
N TRP A 87 -20.16 -22.40 -2.88
CA TRP A 87 -20.25 -22.41 -1.42
C TRP A 87 -20.34 -20.99 -0.85
N LYS A 88 -21.29 -20.80 0.06
CA LYS A 88 -21.66 -19.49 0.64
C LYS A 88 -22.15 -18.44 -0.39
N VAL A 89 -22.36 -18.82 -1.66
CA VAL A 89 -22.92 -17.95 -2.71
C VAL A 89 -24.39 -18.30 -2.98
N VAL A 90 -24.69 -19.58 -3.10
CA VAL A 90 -26.03 -20.10 -3.39
C VAL A 90 -26.64 -20.69 -2.12
N ALA A 91 -27.92 -20.38 -1.88
CA ALA A 91 -28.65 -20.96 -0.76
C ALA A 91 -28.85 -22.46 -1.02
N GLN A 92 -28.44 -23.28 -0.06
CA GLN A 92 -28.67 -24.73 -0.07
C GLN A 92 -29.16 -25.17 1.30
N GLU A 93 -29.83 -26.32 1.36
CA GLU A 93 -30.33 -26.85 2.62
C GLU A 93 -29.17 -27.10 3.60
N GLY A 94 -29.20 -26.38 4.73
CA GLY A 94 -28.16 -26.39 5.75
C GLY A 94 -26.97 -25.46 5.50
N PHE A 95 -26.98 -24.65 4.43
CA PHE A 95 -25.90 -23.71 4.09
C PHE A 95 -26.44 -22.31 3.84
N ALA A 96 -26.08 -21.39 4.73
CA ALA A 96 -26.43 -19.98 4.59
C ALA A 96 -25.50 -19.28 3.59
N VAL A 97 -26.08 -18.35 2.83
CA VAL A 97 -25.33 -17.47 1.93
C VAL A 97 -24.60 -16.41 2.75
N HIS A 98 -23.33 -16.17 2.44
CA HIS A 98 -22.55 -15.12 3.07
C HIS A 98 -22.88 -13.75 2.45
N PRO A 99 -23.18 -12.70 3.25
CA PRO A 99 -23.63 -11.40 2.73
C PRO A 99 -22.67 -10.74 1.73
N ILE A 100 -21.35 -10.81 1.96
CA ILE A 100 -20.36 -10.28 1.02
C ILE A 100 -20.43 -11.04 -0.31
N LEU A 101 -20.51 -12.36 -0.29
CA LEU A 101 -20.49 -13.16 -1.52
C LEU A 101 -21.75 -12.97 -2.34
N ALA A 102 -22.91 -12.82 -1.68
CA ALA A 102 -24.15 -12.42 -2.34
C ALA A 102 -24.01 -11.06 -3.04
N THR A 103 -23.41 -10.09 -2.34
CA THR A 103 -23.18 -8.74 -2.88
C THR A 103 -22.23 -8.77 -4.08
N LEU A 104 -21.12 -9.52 -4.00
CA LEU A 104 -20.18 -9.68 -5.11
C LEU A 104 -20.81 -10.38 -6.32
N ALA A 105 -21.66 -11.40 -6.09
CA ALA A 105 -22.41 -12.04 -7.15
C ALA A 105 -23.36 -11.07 -7.87
N ALA A 106 -24.04 -10.19 -7.12
CA ALA A 106 -24.89 -9.14 -7.69
C ALA A 106 -24.08 -8.07 -8.45
N LEU A 107 -22.91 -7.69 -7.94
CA LEU A 107 -22.01 -6.72 -8.58
C LEU A 107 -21.40 -7.23 -9.89
N ARG A 108 -21.26 -8.55 -10.06
CA ARG A 108 -20.61 -9.15 -11.24
C ARG A 108 -21.23 -8.71 -12.57
N GLY A 109 -22.54 -8.51 -12.61
CA GLY A 109 -23.24 -8.01 -13.80
C GLY A 109 -22.85 -6.58 -14.22
N GLN A 110 -22.22 -5.81 -13.33
CA GLN A 110 -21.81 -4.41 -13.55
C GLN A 110 -20.30 -4.27 -13.76
N VAL A 111 -19.51 -5.34 -13.57
CA VAL A 111 -18.03 -5.28 -13.66
C VAL A 111 -17.53 -4.77 -15.00
N SER A 112 -18.26 -5.02 -16.09
CA SER A 112 -17.88 -4.57 -17.44
C SER A 112 -17.98 -3.05 -17.64
N VAL A 113 -18.71 -2.34 -16.78
CA VAL A 113 -18.91 -0.89 -16.88
C VAL A 113 -18.26 -0.11 -15.75
N LEU A 114 -17.77 -0.79 -14.70
CA LEU A 114 -17.06 -0.19 -13.59
C LEU A 114 -15.58 0.01 -13.94
N SER A 115 -15.07 1.21 -13.71
CA SER A 115 -13.63 1.44 -13.63
C SER A 115 -13.02 0.74 -12.41
N PRO A 116 -11.69 0.47 -12.39
CA PRO A 116 -11.03 -0.11 -11.22
C PRO A 116 -11.31 0.64 -9.91
N ARG A 117 -11.27 1.98 -9.91
CA ARG A 117 -11.57 2.79 -8.74
C ARG A 117 -13.02 2.62 -8.29
N GLU A 118 -13.98 2.68 -9.21
CA GLU A 118 -15.40 2.48 -8.90
C GLU A 118 -15.68 1.06 -8.39
N ALA A 119 -14.98 0.05 -8.89
CA ALA A 119 -15.09 -1.31 -8.40
C ALA A 119 -14.57 -1.44 -6.95
N VAL A 120 -13.43 -0.83 -6.63
CA VAL A 120 -12.91 -0.79 -5.25
C VAL A 120 -13.90 -0.06 -4.33
N GLU A 121 -14.41 1.09 -4.75
CA GLU A 121 -15.40 1.87 -3.98
C GLU A 121 -16.68 1.07 -3.74
N ALA A 122 -17.22 0.43 -4.78
CA ALA A 122 -18.39 -0.43 -4.69
C ALA A 122 -18.17 -1.61 -3.75
N VAL A 123 -17.01 -2.26 -3.79
CA VAL A 123 -16.66 -3.35 -2.88
C VAL A 123 -16.60 -2.85 -1.44
N ILE A 124 -15.86 -1.76 -1.15
CA ILE A 124 -15.73 -1.22 0.21
C ILE A 124 -17.10 -0.83 0.78
N ALA A 125 -17.91 -0.13 0.00
CA ALA A 125 -19.21 0.38 0.43
C ALA A 125 -20.27 -0.72 0.54
N GLN A 126 -20.50 -1.49 -0.54
CA GLN A 126 -21.62 -2.43 -0.60
C GLN A 126 -21.35 -3.71 0.20
N CYS A 127 -20.09 -4.15 0.29
CA CYS A 127 -19.74 -5.29 1.16
C CYS A 127 -19.57 -4.86 2.62
N GLY A 128 -19.70 -3.57 2.95
CA GLY A 128 -19.56 -3.03 4.30
C GLY A 128 -18.22 -3.38 4.93
N LEU A 129 -17.13 -3.22 4.16
CA LEU A 129 -15.79 -3.60 4.62
C LEU A 129 -15.34 -2.70 5.78
N ALA A 130 -15.62 -1.39 5.71
CA ALA A 130 -15.30 -0.45 6.79
C ALA A 130 -15.87 -0.93 8.14
N THR A 131 -17.15 -1.29 8.20
CA THR A 131 -17.78 -1.79 9.43
C THR A 131 -17.15 -3.09 9.93
N ARG A 132 -16.77 -3.99 9.03
CA ARG A 132 -16.16 -5.28 9.39
C ARG A 132 -14.75 -5.13 9.90
N VAL A 133 -13.92 -4.32 9.24
CA VAL A 133 -12.56 -4.06 9.75
C VAL A 133 -12.60 -3.30 11.07
N LEU A 134 -13.67 -2.52 11.30
CA LEU A 134 -14.00 -1.87 12.56
C LEU A 134 -14.61 -2.81 13.62
N GLN A 135 -14.76 -4.11 13.37
CA GLN A 135 -15.15 -5.06 14.42
C GLN A 135 -13.92 -5.73 15.06
N TRP A 136 -12.77 -5.72 14.36
CA TRP A 136 -11.50 -6.29 14.82
C TRP A 136 -10.82 -5.45 15.92
N GLN A 137 -11.59 -4.63 16.65
CA GLN A 137 -11.10 -3.48 17.40
C GLN A 137 -10.34 -3.89 18.65
N GLN A 138 -9.13 -3.35 18.74
CA GLN A 138 -8.30 -3.40 19.93
C GLN A 138 -8.11 -1.99 20.52
N ASP A 139 -8.04 -0.96 19.68
CA ASP A 139 -7.86 0.45 20.04
C ASP A 139 -8.29 1.38 18.87
N GLU A 140 -8.70 2.62 19.18
CA GLU A 140 -9.12 3.63 18.20
C GLU A 140 -8.02 4.01 17.20
N GLY A 141 -6.75 3.99 17.63
CA GLY A 141 -5.62 4.27 16.75
C GLY A 141 -5.50 3.26 15.62
N HIS A 142 -5.68 1.97 15.94
CA HIS A 142 -5.69 0.90 14.96
C HIS A 142 -6.91 0.99 14.04
N ALA A 143 -8.07 1.37 14.57
CA ALA A 143 -9.27 1.63 13.79
C ALA A 143 -9.02 2.63 12.66
N ARG A 144 -8.45 3.78 13.01
CA ARG A 144 -8.12 4.85 12.06
C ARG A 144 -7.12 4.38 11.01
N LEU A 145 -6.10 3.61 11.41
CA LEU A 145 -5.10 3.08 10.48
C LEU A 145 -5.69 2.10 9.47
N ARG A 146 -6.61 1.22 9.90
CA ARG A 146 -7.29 0.28 8.99
C ARG A 146 -8.14 1.00 7.95
N LEU A 147 -8.86 2.04 8.36
CA LEU A 147 -9.61 2.87 7.41
C LEU A 147 -8.68 3.60 6.43
N ALA A 148 -7.58 4.17 6.93
CA ALA A 148 -6.58 4.81 6.07
C ALA A 148 -5.94 3.82 5.07
N ASN A 149 -5.78 2.55 5.43
CA ASN A 149 -5.28 1.53 4.50
C ASN A 149 -6.30 1.21 3.39
N LEU A 150 -7.60 1.22 3.70
CA LEU A 150 -8.65 1.10 2.67
C LEU A 150 -8.71 2.34 1.76
N ASP A 151 -8.53 3.54 2.32
CA ASP A 151 -8.44 4.78 1.53
C ASP A 151 -7.22 4.76 0.60
N ARG A 152 -6.07 4.26 1.09
CA ARG A 152 -4.87 4.10 0.26
C ARG A 152 -5.09 3.15 -0.91
N LEU A 153 -5.90 2.10 -0.74
CA LEU A 153 -6.26 1.20 -1.84
C LEU A 153 -7.07 1.92 -2.94
N LEU A 154 -7.96 2.85 -2.58
CA LEU A 154 -8.68 3.70 -3.54
C LEU A 154 -7.74 4.66 -4.30
N GLU A 155 -6.74 5.20 -3.60
CA GLU A 155 -5.71 6.02 -4.23
C GLU A 155 -4.90 5.22 -5.25
N LEU A 156 -4.45 4.01 -4.90
CA LEU A 156 -3.75 3.09 -5.80
C LEU A 156 -4.59 2.74 -7.04
N ALA A 157 -5.90 2.54 -6.89
CA ALA A 157 -6.79 2.32 -8.04
C ALA A 157 -6.80 3.52 -9.00
N SER A 158 -6.76 4.74 -8.44
CA SER A 158 -6.72 5.98 -9.21
C SER A 158 -5.38 6.18 -9.92
N GLU A 159 -4.28 5.84 -9.25
CA GLU A 159 -2.94 5.84 -9.82
C GLU A 159 -2.86 4.88 -11.00
N TYR A 160 -3.34 3.64 -10.84
CA TYR A 160 -3.42 2.65 -11.91
C TYR A 160 -4.20 3.16 -13.14
N GLU A 161 -5.38 3.74 -12.93
CA GLU A 161 -6.16 4.33 -14.02
C GLU A 161 -5.41 5.46 -14.72
N GLY A 162 -4.69 6.30 -13.98
CA GLY A 162 -3.84 7.36 -14.53
C GLY A 162 -2.68 6.81 -15.37
N GLU A 163 -2.04 5.73 -14.92
CA GLU A 163 -0.97 5.04 -15.64
C GLU A 163 -1.49 4.46 -16.96
N MET A 164 -2.63 3.78 -16.94
CA MET A 164 -3.24 3.22 -18.16
C MET A 164 -3.65 4.30 -19.15
N ARG A 165 -4.20 5.42 -18.65
CA ARG A 165 -4.58 6.59 -19.48
C ARG A 165 -3.38 7.21 -20.20
N THR A 166 -2.23 7.27 -19.53
CA THR A 166 -0.97 7.79 -20.08
C THR A 166 -0.28 6.78 -21.01
N GLY A 167 -0.42 5.48 -20.71
CA GLY A 167 0.15 4.37 -21.47
C GLY A 167 -0.70 3.91 -22.66
N HIS A 168 -1.89 4.49 -22.86
CA HIS A 168 -2.89 4.09 -23.86
C HIS A 168 -3.39 2.64 -23.72
N GLY A 169 -3.43 2.11 -22.50
CA GLY A 169 -4.01 0.80 -22.18
C GLY A 169 -5.43 0.92 -21.62
N PRO A 170 -6.25 -0.15 -21.71
CA PRO A 170 -7.53 -0.20 -21.00
C PRO A 170 -7.30 -0.40 -19.50
N ALA A 171 -7.92 0.43 -18.67
CA ALA A 171 -7.92 0.24 -17.22
C ALA A 171 -8.98 -0.82 -16.85
N THR A 172 -8.55 -2.09 -16.76
CA THR A 172 -9.44 -3.20 -16.42
C THR A 172 -9.27 -3.60 -14.96
N LEU A 173 -10.34 -4.12 -14.35
CA LEU A 173 -10.29 -4.60 -12.96
C LEU A 173 -9.31 -5.78 -12.80
N SER A 174 -9.30 -6.73 -13.74
CA SER A 174 -8.32 -7.85 -13.73
C SER A 174 -6.88 -7.35 -13.84
N GLY A 175 -6.63 -6.33 -14.67
CA GLY A 175 -5.32 -5.72 -14.81
C GLY A 175 -4.89 -4.99 -13.53
N PHE A 176 -5.82 -4.34 -12.84
CA PHE A 176 -5.58 -3.70 -11.55
C PHE A 176 -5.19 -4.72 -10.46
N VAL A 177 -5.92 -5.85 -10.35
CA VAL A 177 -5.59 -6.92 -9.38
C VAL A 177 -4.19 -7.48 -9.62
N LEU A 178 -3.82 -7.69 -10.89
CA LEU A 178 -2.46 -8.14 -11.25
C LEU A 178 -1.40 -7.10 -10.87
N TRP A 179 -1.65 -5.83 -11.19
CA TRP A 179 -0.74 -4.72 -10.89
C TRP A 179 -0.52 -4.54 -9.37
N LEU A 180 -1.56 -4.70 -8.54
CA LEU A 180 -1.40 -4.70 -7.08
C LEU A 180 -0.52 -5.85 -6.56
N GLY A 181 -0.63 -7.02 -7.19
CA GLY A 181 0.26 -8.16 -6.91
C GLY A 181 1.71 -7.82 -7.19
N GLU A 182 2.00 -7.22 -8.35
CA GLU A 182 3.34 -6.75 -8.70
C GLU A 182 3.87 -5.68 -7.74
N LEU A 183 3.04 -4.71 -7.35
CA LEU A 183 3.44 -3.70 -6.36
C LEU A 183 3.87 -4.35 -5.03
N GLY A 184 3.13 -5.35 -4.55
CA GLY A 184 3.49 -6.08 -3.34
C GLY A 184 4.79 -6.87 -3.51
N GLU A 185 4.99 -7.55 -4.64
CA GLU A 185 6.22 -8.29 -4.92
C GLU A 185 7.46 -7.39 -4.99
N TYR A 186 7.32 -6.18 -5.52
CA TYR A 186 8.42 -5.22 -5.64
C TYR A 186 8.52 -4.23 -4.47
N GLU A 187 7.75 -4.42 -3.39
CA GLU A 187 7.72 -3.54 -2.22
C GLU A 187 7.44 -2.06 -2.60
N GLN A 188 6.51 -1.85 -3.53
CA GLN A 188 6.03 -0.55 -3.99
C GLN A 188 4.60 -0.25 -3.50
N ASP A 189 4.03 -1.14 -2.70
CA ASP A 189 2.72 -1.02 -2.06
C ASP A 189 2.81 -0.19 -0.76
N GLU A 190 3.11 1.10 -0.93
CA GLU A 190 3.35 2.03 0.18
C GLU A 190 2.10 2.23 1.06
N LEU A 191 2.30 2.12 2.38
CA LEU A 191 1.31 2.44 3.41
C LEU A 191 0.94 3.93 3.39
N PRO A 192 -0.28 4.30 3.83
CA PRO A 192 -0.68 5.70 3.94
C PRO A 192 0.25 6.48 4.87
N GLU A 193 0.57 7.71 4.50
CA GLU A 193 1.28 8.61 5.40
C GLU A 193 0.36 9.02 6.57
N PRO A 194 0.79 8.88 7.84
CA PRO A 194 0.00 9.33 8.97
C PRO A 194 -0.21 10.85 8.93
N SER A 195 -1.46 11.29 9.14
CA SER A 195 -1.92 12.66 8.95
C SER A 195 -1.61 13.64 10.10
N ILE A 196 -0.88 13.23 11.15
CA ILE A 196 -0.68 14.07 12.36
C ILE A 196 0.79 14.09 12.81
N ASP A 197 1.34 15.31 12.92
CA ASP A 197 2.53 15.75 13.68
C ASP A 197 3.67 14.73 13.83
N ALA A 198 3.99 14.06 12.72
CA ALA A 198 4.98 13.00 12.69
C ALA A 198 6.26 13.45 11.99
N VAL A 199 7.41 13.14 12.59
CA VAL A 199 8.71 13.37 11.97
C VAL A 199 8.83 12.49 10.74
N ARG A 200 8.83 13.09 9.54
CA ARG A 200 9.04 12.35 8.29
C ARG A 200 10.48 11.83 8.22
N VAL A 201 10.66 10.52 8.13
CA VAL A 201 11.97 9.86 7.93
C VAL A 201 11.96 9.24 6.54
N MET A 202 12.89 9.65 5.69
CA MET A 202 12.95 9.19 4.31
C MET A 202 14.41 9.00 3.89
N THR A 203 14.65 8.30 2.78
CA THR A 203 16.00 8.24 2.22
C THR A 203 16.37 9.55 1.52
N HIS A 204 17.67 9.82 1.40
CA HIS A 204 18.17 10.99 0.67
C HIS A 204 17.69 11.03 -0.80
N HIS A 205 17.38 9.87 -1.39
CA HIS A 205 16.84 9.77 -2.76
C HIS A 205 15.37 10.19 -2.84
N ALA A 206 14.55 9.82 -1.84
CA ALA A 206 13.15 10.24 -1.72
C ALA A 206 12.98 11.74 -1.41
N ALA A 207 14.02 12.39 -0.88
CA ALA A 207 14.00 13.81 -0.53
C ALA A 207 14.24 14.78 -1.69
N LYS A 208 14.61 14.28 -2.88
CA LYS A 208 15.03 15.13 -4.00
C LYS A 208 13.82 15.78 -4.66
N GLY A 209 13.61 17.07 -4.41
CA GLY A 209 12.51 17.87 -4.99
C GLY A 209 11.49 18.37 -3.97
N LEU A 210 11.63 18.01 -2.70
CA LEU A 210 10.79 18.52 -1.60
C LEU A 210 11.54 19.66 -0.89
N GLU A 211 11.11 20.91 -1.12
CA GLU A 211 11.50 22.03 -0.24
C GLU A 211 10.68 21.93 1.06
N ALA A 212 11.30 21.41 2.12
CA ALA A 212 10.66 21.35 3.44
C ALA A 212 10.92 22.65 4.22
N ASP A 213 9.85 23.40 4.53
CA ASP A 213 9.87 24.70 5.24
C ASP A 213 10.30 24.62 6.73
N ARG A 214 10.79 23.47 7.22
CA ARG A 214 11.39 23.37 8.56
C ARG A 214 12.63 22.47 8.58
N ARG A 215 13.73 23.06 9.07
CA ARG A 215 15.06 22.48 9.39
C ARG A 215 15.16 20.94 9.32
N CYS A 216 15.76 20.44 8.25
CA CYS A 216 16.25 19.07 8.19
C CYS A 216 17.44 18.87 9.16
N LEU A 217 17.27 18.07 10.20
CA LEU A 217 18.39 17.49 10.96
C LEU A 217 18.89 16.25 10.21
N GLY A 218 20.11 16.31 9.68
CA GLY A 218 20.83 15.15 9.13
C GLY A 218 21.63 14.47 10.24
N LEU A 219 21.32 13.22 10.56
CA LEU A 219 22.19 12.39 11.39
C LEU A 219 23.12 11.60 10.46
N ALA A 220 24.40 12.00 10.43
CA ALA A 220 25.46 11.14 9.93
C ALA A 220 25.88 10.20 11.07
N MET A 221 25.30 9.00 11.11
CA MET A 221 25.83 7.93 11.96
C MET A 221 27.01 7.28 11.22
N THR A 222 28.22 7.77 11.49
CA THR A 222 29.44 7.05 11.12
C THR A 222 29.53 5.81 12.02
N SER A 223 29.47 4.62 11.41
CA SER A 223 29.82 3.37 12.09
C SER A 223 31.27 3.46 12.56
N ALA A 224 31.45 3.72 13.85
CA ALA A 224 32.75 3.64 14.51
C ALA A 224 32.90 2.23 15.09
N ASN A 225 33.38 1.30 14.27
CA ASN A 225 34.01 0.09 14.78
C ASN A 225 35.35 0.50 15.41
N GLY A 226 35.37 0.64 16.73
CA GLY A 226 36.55 1.00 17.50
C GLY A 226 36.30 0.76 19.00
N SER A 227 36.64 -0.43 19.45
CA SER A 227 36.64 -0.88 20.84
C SER A 227 37.55 0.01 21.72
N GLY A 228 36.98 0.61 22.76
CA GLY A 228 37.71 1.31 23.82
C GLY A 228 36.79 1.83 24.93
N PRO A 229 37.16 1.72 26.22
CA PRO A 229 36.22 1.89 27.32
C PRO A 229 35.87 3.35 27.59
N PHE A 230 34.57 3.60 27.71
CA PHE A 230 33.96 4.88 28.08
C PHE A 230 34.40 5.30 29.49
N ARG A 231 35.06 6.47 29.64
CA ARG A 231 35.24 7.15 30.92
C ARG A 231 34.37 8.41 30.94
N PRO A 232 33.51 8.64 31.95
CA PRO A 232 32.76 9.87 32.06
C PRO A 232 33.64 10.95 32.71
N ASN A 233 33.75 12.13 32.10
CA ASN A 233 34.26 13.31 32.82
C ASN A 233 33.29 14.51 32.70
N ARG A 234 33.23 15.22 33.82
CA ARG A 234 32.27 16.20 34.33
C ARG A 234 32.13 17.51 33.53
N PRO A 235 31.11 18.34 33.83
CA PRO A 235 30.71 19.49 33.03
C PRO A 235 31.58 20.72 33.31
N GLY A 236 31.97 21.42 32.24
CA GLY A 236 32.67 22.70 32.28
C GLY A 236 31.96 23.75 31.43
N ARG A 237 31.61 24.87 32.06
CA ARG A 237 31.05 26.10 31.48
C ARG A 237 31.90 26.66 30.33
N SER A 238 31.25 27.19 29.29
CA SER A 238 31.66 28.41 28.57
C SER A 238 30.48 28.90 27.71
N THR A 239 29.78 29.95 28.17
CA THR A 239 29.88 31.34 27.69
C THR A 239 29.55 31.54 26.20
N TRP A 240 28.32 31.96 25.94
CA TRP A 240 27.86 32.55 24.68
C TRP A 240 28.45 33.96 24.51
N PRO A 241 28.95 34.35 23.32
CA PRO A 241 29.07 35.75 22.96
C PRO A 241 27.91 36.17 22.04
N THR A 242 27.13 37.12 22.52
CA THR A 242 26.27 38.00 21.73
C THR A 242 27.14 38.97 20.92
N ARG A 243 26.87 39.11 19.62
CA ARG A 243 27.15 40.37 18.90
C ARG A 243 26.11 40.65 17.83
N SER A 244 25.68 41.90 17.84
CA SER A 244 24.64 42.53 17.06
C SER A 244 25.15 43.15 15.75
N ARG A 245 24.25 43.16 14.76
CA ARG A 245 23.94 44.21 13.75
C ARG A 245 25.01 44.70 12.75
N ALA A 246 24.59 44.60 11.47
CA ALA A 246 24.40 45.68 10.47
C ALA A 246 25.17 45.50 9.17
N GLY A 247 24.52 45.76 8.02
CA GLY A 247 25.20 46.03 6.76
C GLY A 247 24.45 45.58 5.50
N SER A 248 23.90 46.55 4.78
CA SER A 248 23.10 46.52 3.55
C SER A 248 23.85 46.20 2.24
N SER A 249 23.10 45.64 1.28
CA SER A 249 23.09 45.86 -0.20
C SER A 249 24.38 45.75 -1.02
N THR A 250 24.36 44.98 -2.13
CA THR A 250 24.31 45.49 -3.53
C THR A 250 24.30 44.35 -4.58
N THR A 251 23.38 44.49 -5.53
CA THR A 251 23.25 44.04 -6.94
C THR A 251 24.32 43.15 -7.60
N GLY A 252 23.86 42.12 -8.34
CA GLY A 252 24.60 41.45 -9.42
C GLY A 252 23.70 40.63 -10.34
N ARG A 253 23.44 41.13 -11.57
CA ARG A 253 22.78 40.42 -12.67
C ARG A 253 23.68 39.31 -13.23
N GLY A 254 23.10 38.17 -13.63
CA GLY A 254 23.83 37.21 -14.46
C GLY A 254 23.09 35.93 -14.87
N ARG A 255 22.45 36.01 -16.04
CA ARG A 255 22.25 34.97 -17.07
C ARG A 255 21.21 33.85 -16.90
N LEU A 256 20.36 33.80 -17.93
CA LEU A 256 19.41 32.77 -18.35
C LEU A 256 20.10 31.56 -19.02
N CYS A 257 19.27 30.50 -19.16
CA CYS A 257 19.34 29.28 -19.98
C CYS A 257 19.91 28.00 -19.34
N PRO A 258 19.42 26.80 -19.72
CA PRO A 258 18.05 26.43 -20.11
C PRO A 258 17.54 25.17 -19.39
N GLN A 259 16.22 24.96 -19.44
CA GLN A 259 15.58 23.71 -19.06
C GLN A 259 16.02 22.54 -19.95
N LYS A 260 16.43 21.43 -19.33
CA LYS A 260 16.31 20.05 -19.82
C LYS A 260 15.76 19.26 -18.62
N GLY A 261 14.57 18.68 -18.64
CA GLY A 261 14.04 17.78 -19.65
C GLY A 261 14.51 16.36 -19.31
N GLY A 262 13.70 15.60 -18.58
CA GLY A 262 13.98 14.17 -18.32
C GLY A 262 13.57 13.63 -16.94
N GLY A 263 12.31 13.83 -16.52
CA GLY A 263 11.74 13.12 -15.38
C GLY A 263 11.02 11.85 -15.85
N GLY A 264 11.76 10.78 -16.12
CA GLY A 264 11.19 9.45 -16.26
C GLY A 264 11.06 8.82 -14.89
N GLY A 265 9.84 8.79 -14.33
CA GLY A 265 9.56 8.06 -13.09
C GLY A 265 9.75 6.55 -13.26
N PRO A 266 10.10 5.83 -12.18
CA PRO A 266 10.47 4.40 -12.22
C PRO A 266 9.35 3.47 -12.71
N HIS A 267 8.08 3.86 -12.59
CA HIS A 267 6.92 3.05 -13.00
C HIS A 267 6.77 2.85 -14.52
N ARG A 268 7.42 3.69 -15.33
CA ARG A 268 7.35 3.59 -16.81
C ARG A 268 8.05 2.35 -17.38
N GLY A 269 8.90 1.69 -16.58
CA GLY A 269 9.61 0.47 -16.96
C GLY A 269 8.77 -0.80 -16.80
N LEU A 270 7.90 -0.86 -15.77
CA LEU A 270 7.11 -2.05 -15.44
C LEU A 270 6.08 -2.35 -16.55
N LEU A 271 5.35 -1.32 -16.99
CA LEU A 271 4.32 -1.43 -18.03
C LEU A 271 4.89 -1.73 -19.43
N LYS A 272 6.10 -1.28 -19.73
CA LYS A 272 6.79 -1.65 -20.98
C LYS A 272 7.18 -3.13 -20.99
N GLY A 273 7.54 -3.70 -19.83
CA GLY A 273 7.80 -5.13 -19.69
C GLY A 273 6.56 -5.99 -19.96
N LEU A 274 5.38 -5.54 -19.53
CA LEU A 274 4.10 -6.23 -19.75
C LEU A 274 3.69 -6.28 -21.23
N ALA A 275 3.86 -5.16 -21.97
CA ALA A 275 3.59 -5.14 -23.41
C ALA A 275 4.54 -6.06 -24.21
N SER A 276 5.81 -6.14 -23.80
CA SER A 276 6.80 -7.01 -24.45
C SER A 276 6.63 -8.49 -24.11
N ARG A 277 6.20 -8.84 -22.89
CA ARG A 277 5.93 -10.24 -22.51
C ARG A 277 4.69 -10.82 -23.18
N LYS A 278 3.62 -10.03 -23.29
CA LYS A 278 2.40 -10.45 -24.00
C LYS A 278 2.65 -10.64 -25.50
N ALA A 279 3.47 -9.78 -26.11
CA ALA A 279 3.88 -9.95 -27.50
C ALA A 279 4.72 -11.22 -27.73
N ALA A 280 5.59 -11.58 -26.78
CA ALA A 280 6.39 -12.80 -26.86
C ALA A 280 5.54 -14.09 -26.69
N GLU A 281 4.56 -14.09 -25.79
CA GLU A 281 3.65 -15.24 -25.60
C GLU A 281 2.69 -15.44 -26.78
N ASP A 282 2.22 -14.35 -27.41
CA ASP A 282 1.36 -14.43 -28.60
C ASP A 282 2.12 -14.89 -29.85
N GLU A 283 3.43 -14.64 -29.93
CA GLU A 283 4.28 -15.09 -31.03
C GLU A 283 4.68 -16.57 -30.89
N ASP A 284 4.91 -17.04 -29.66
CA ASP A 284 5.20 -18.46 -29.36
C ASP A 284 3.98 -19.38 -29.58
N ARG A 285 2.76 -18.85 -29.33
CA ARG A 285 1.50 -19.54 -29.68
C ARG A 285 1.23 -19.63 -31.18
N ARG A 286 1.73 -18.68 -31.99
CA ARG A 286 1.60 -18.72 -33.45
C ARG A 286 2.57 -19.68 -34.12
N LEU A 287 3.70 -19.99 -33.48
CA LEU A 287 4.70 -20.94 -33.98
C LEU A 287 4.41 -22.40 -33.58
N SER A 288 3.42 -22.61 -32.70
CA SER A 288 3.02 -23.91 -32.16
C SER A 288 1.68 -24.44 -32.72
N MET A 289 1.12 -23.83 -33.77
CA MET A 289 0.00 -24.33 -34.59
C MET A 289 0.45 -24.55 -36.03
#